data_AF-A0A7Y0DGZ5-F1
#
_entry.id   AF-A0A7Y0DGZ5-F1
#
_cell.length_a   1.000
_cell.length_b   1.000
_cell.length_c   1.000
_cell.angle_alpha   90.00
_cell.angle_beta   90.00
_cell.angle_gamma   90.00
#
_symmetry.space_group_name_H-M   'P 1'
#
loop_
_entity.id
_entity.type
_entity.pdbx_description
1 polymer ?
#
loop_
_entity_poly.entity_id
_entity_poly.type
_entity_poly.pdbx_seq_one_letter_code
_entity_poly.pdbx_strand_id
1 'polypeptide(L)'
;MAKKPPPPGARISAELADLDYALPGTLSRRFMRCGKDNCRCKADPPVLHGPYLHWTRTVAGRTVTRTLTQEQAARYQAWFDNARRLRELITDVEARSLTAFNAAEDPPGKSSR
;
A
#
# COMPACT_ATOMS: atom_id res chain seq x y z
N MET A 1 -29.80 -25.14 8.15
CA MET A 1 -29.48 -24.86 6.74
C MET A 1 -28.28 -23.94 6.70
N ALA A 2 -27.11 -24.42 6.29
CA ALA A 2 -25.91 -23.58 6.19
C ALA A 2 -26.12 -22.60 5.02
N LYS A 3 -26.05 -21.29 5.31
CA LYS A 3 -26.18 -20.23 4.30
C LYS A 3 -25.07 -20.43 3.26
N LYS A 4 -25.43 -20.57 1.98
CA LYS A 4 -24.46 -20.65 0.88
C LYS A 4 -23.48 -19.48 1.01
N PRO A 5 -22.15 -19.72 0.95
CA PRO A 5 -21.20 -18.63 1.04
C PRO A 5 -21.49 -17.63 -0.08
N PRO A 6 -21.37 -16.32 0.19
CA PRO A 6 -21.64 -15.31 -0.82
C PRO A 6 -20.76 -15.56 -2.06
N PRO A 7 -21.28 -15.28 -3.26
CA PRO A 7 -20.47 -15.39 -4.47
C PRO A 7 -19.22 -14.52 -4.30
N PRO A 8 -18.06 -14.90 -4.88
CA PRO A 8 -16.78 -14.25 -4.63
C PRO A 8 -16.82 -12.71 -4.71
N GLY A 9 -17.64 -12.15 -5.62
CA GLY A 9 -17.79 -10.70 -5.82
C GLY A 9 -18.58 -9.93 -4.75
N ALA A 10 -19.50 -10.55 -4.01
CA ALA A 10 -20.41 -9.81 -3.13
C ALA A 10 -19.70 -9.16 -1.92
N ARG A 11 -18.62 -9.77 -1.42
CA ARG A 11 -17.81 -9.19 -0.34
C ARG A 11 -17.02 -7.97 -0.82
N ILE A 12 -16.47 -8.02 -2.03
CA ILE A 12 -15.65 -6.95 -2.60
C ILE A 12 -16.52 -5.74 -2.92
N SER A 13 -17.71 -5.94 -3.49
CA SER A 13 -18.63 -4.84 -3.79
C SER A 13 -19.03 -4.05 -2.53
N ALA A 14 -19.25 -4.73 -1.40
CA ALA A 14 -19.53 -4.07 -0.13
C ALA A 14 -18.31 -3.30 0.38
N GLU A 15 -17.13 -3.91 0.40
CA GLU A 15 -15.91 -3.26 0.88
C GLU A 15 -15.49 -2.06 0.00
N LEU A 16 -15.81 -2.06 -1.29
CA LEU A 16 -15.55 -0.93 -2.20
C LEU A 16 -16.55 0.21 -2.02
N ALA A 17 -17.81 -0.08 -1.70
CA ALA A 17 -18.86 0.93 -1.53
C ALA A 17 -18.59 1.87 -0.34
N ASP A 18 -17.86 1.40 0.66
CA ASP A 18 -17.54 2.15 1.88
C ASP A 18 -16.25 2.98 1.78
N LEU A 19 -15.50 2.89 0.66
CA LEU A 19 -14.25 3.63 0.49
C LEU A 19 -14.50 5.04 -0.07
N ASP A 20 -14.00 6.06 0.65
CA ASP A 20 -14.02 7.45 0.18
C ASP A 20 -12.88 7.74 -0.82
N TYR A 21 -11.64 7.80 -0.35
CA TYR A 21 -10.45 7.94 -1.20
C TYR A 21 -9.37 6.91 -0.89
N ALA A 22 -8.55 6.59 -1.90
CA ALA A 22 -7.36 5.76 -1.78
C ALA A 22 -6.16 6.51 -2.39
N LEU A 23 -5.14 6.79 -1.56
CA LEU A 23 -3.92 7.46 -1.98
C LEU A 23 -2.75 6.46 -2.08
N PRO A 24 -2.50 5.87 -3.26
CA PRO A 24 -1.43 4.89 -3.42
C PRO A 24 -0.05 5.54 -3.28
N GLY A 25 0.80 4.95 -2.44
CA GLY A 25 2.19 5.34 -2.27
C GLY A 25 2.74 4.82 -0.94
N THR A 26 3.97 5.20 -0.63
CA THR A 26 4.63 4.87 0.64
C THR A 26 4.98 6.14 1.38
N LEU A 27 4.58 6.26 2.65
CA LEU A 27 5.01 7.34 3.53
C LEU A 27 6.24 6.89 4.34
N SER A 28 7.37 7.54 4.14
CA SER A 28 8.62 7.28 4.84
C SER A 28 8.95 8.39 5.82
N ARG A 29 9.36 8.02 7.04
CA ARG A 29 9.90 8.93 8.06
C ARG A 29 11.43 8.91 7.99
N ARG A 30 12.06 10.08 7.90
CA ARG A 30 13.52 10.22 7.80
C ARG A 30 14.05 11.30 8.74
N PHE A 31 15.21 11.03 9.32
CA PHE A 31 16.01 12.02 10.05
C PHE A 31 17.33 12.21 9.32
N MET A 32 17.77 13.45 9.12
CA MET A 32 18.89 13.78 8.24
C MET A 32 19.85 14.78 8.87
N ARG A 33 21.11 14.73 8.46
CA ARG A 33 22.10 15.79 8.73
C ARG A 33 21.94 16.91 7.70
N CYS A 34 22.27 18.14 8.10
CA CYS A 34 22.32 19.27 7.18
C CYS A 34 23.76 19.55 6.72
N GLY A 35 23.90 20.46 5.74
CA GLY A 35 25.21 20.86 5.20
C GLY A 35 26.01 21.82 6.08
N LYS A 36 25.39 22.50 7.06
CA LYS A 36 26.04 23.55 7.86
C LYS A 36 27.13 22.97 8.76
N ASP A 37 28.29 23.62 8.81
CA ASP A 37 29.47 23.14 9.55
C ASP A 37 29.26 23.11 11.06
N ASN A 38 28.71 24.18 11.63
CA ASN A 38 28.52 24.29 13.08
C ASN A 38 27.14 23.79 13.55
N CYS A 39 26.56 22.80 12.87
CA CYS A 39 25.24 22.29 13.23
C CYS A 39 25.31 21.15 14.25
N ARG A 40 24.38 21.14 15.23
CA ARG A 40 24.24 20.05 16.22
C ARG A 40 24.00 18.67 15.59
N CYS A 41 23.52 18.59 14.35
CA CYS A 41 23.38 17.30 13.65
C CYS A 41 24.73 16.63 13.31
N LYS A 42 25.84 17.38 13.38
CA LYS A 42 27.22 16.89 13.22
C LYS A 42 27.96 16.71 14.56
N ALA A 43 27.32 16.98 15.71
CA ALA A 43 27.91 16.78 17.03
C ALA A 43 28.03 15.30 17.41
N ASP A 44 28.71 15.02 18.52
CA ASP A 44 28.76 13.70 19.15
C ASP A 44 28.19 13.79 20.59
N PRO A 45 27.02 13.21 20.89
CA PRO A 45 26.13 12.49 19.96
C PRO A 45 25.36 13.43 19.00
N PRO A 46 25.00 12.96 17.79
CA PRO A 46 24.35 13.81 16.78
C PRO A 46 22.87 14.05 17.08
N VAL A 47 22.41 15.29 16.85
CA VAL A 47 20.98 15.65 16.90
C VAL A 47 20.45 15.85 15.48
N LEU A 48 19.90 14.79 14.88
CA LEU A 48 19.44 14.80 13.49
C LEU A 48 18.19 15.67 13.29
N HIS A 49 18.06 16.28 12.11
CA HIS A 49 16.88 17.02 11.72
C HIS A 49 15.77 16.10 11.24
N GLY A 50 14.53 16.44 11.56
CA GLY A 50 13.36 15.69 11.13
C GLY A 50 12.32 15.60 12.26
N PRO A 51 11.29 14.76 12.08
CA PRO A 51 11.12 13.85 10.94
C PRO A 51 10.71 14.57 9.65
N TYR A 52 11.40 14.25 8.55
CA TYR A 52 10.90 14.52 7.21
C TYR A 52 10.00 13.37 6.79
N LEU A 53 8.76 13.69 6.45
CA LEU A 53 7.78 12.72 5.97
C LEU A 53 7.74 12.80 4.45
N HIS A 54 8.23 11.77 3.77
CA HIS A 54 8.24 11.71 2.32
C HIS A 54 7.23 10.67 1.85
N TRP A 55 6.21 11.13 1.16
CA TRP A 55 5.31 10.28 0.42
C TRP A 55 5.84 10.06 -0.99
N THR A 56 5.98 8.80 -1.41
CA THR A 56 6.47 8.44 -2.74
C THR A 56 5.49 7.53 -3.47
N ARG A 57 5.35 7.69 -4.78
CA ARG A 57 4.63 6.73 -5.64
C ARG A 57 5.17 6.73 -7.06
N THR A 58 4.94 5.65 -7.79
CA THR A 58 5.24 5.59 -9.23
C THR A 58 4.04 6.06 -10.06
N VAL A 59 4.26 6.94 -11.03
CA VAL A 59 3.28 7.40 -12.01
C VAL A 59 3.92 7.29 -13.39
N ALA A 60 3.34 6.50 -14.30
CA ALA A 60 3.85 6.30 -15.66
C ALA A 60 5.37 5.97 -15.69
N GLY A 61 5.79 5.03 -14.83
CA GLY A 61 7.19 4.60 -14.72
C GLY A 61 8.13 5.57 -13.99
N ARG A 62 7.65 6.72 -13.50
CA ARG A 62 8.46 7.71 -12.80
C ARG A 62 8.11 7.78 -11.31
N THR A 63 9.12 7.87 -10.45
CA THR A 63 8.90 8.08 -9.01
C THR A 63 8.59 9.55 -8.74
N VAL A 64 7.42 9.80 -8.17
CA VAL A 64 6.97 11.10 -7.67
C VAL A 64 7.11 11.10 -6.16
N THR A 65 7.78 12.12 -5.63
CA THR A 65 7.98 12.31 -4.18
C THR A 65 7.35 13.63 -3.75
N ARG A 66 6.64 13.63 -2.62
CA ARG A 66 6.17 14.84 -1.93
C ARG A 66 6.56 14.79 -0.47
N THR A 67 7.10 15.89 0.05
CA THR A 67 7.32 16.06 1.48
C THR A 67 6.02 16.55 2.11
N LEU A 68 5.58 15.88 3.17
CA LEU A 68 4.37 16.20 3.92
C LEU A 68 4.74 16.77 5.29
N THR A 69 3.91 17.67 5.79
CA THR A 69 3.89 18.01 7.21
C THR A 69 3.28 16.87 8.03
N GLN A 70 3.48 16.88 9.35
CA GLN A 70 2.86 15.89 10.23
C GLN A 70 1.33 15.93 10.19
N GLU A 71 0.75 17.13 10.06
CA GLU A 71 -0.69 17.34 9.91
C GLU A 71 -1.23 16.80 8.58
N GLN A 72 -0.50 17.04 7.48
CA GLN A 72 -0.86 16.48 6.17
C GLN A 72 -0.79 14.95 6.19
N ALA A 73 0.27 14.37 6.77
CA ALA A 73 0.38 12.93 6.91
C ALA A 73 -0.77 12.34 7.73
N ALA A 74 -1.15 12.97 8.84
CA ALA A 74 -2.29 12.53 9.66
C ALA A 74 -3.62 12.61 8.88
N ARG A 75 -3.84 13.69 8.12
CA ARG A 75 -5.04 13.89 7.30
C ARG A 75 -5.22 12.79 6.25
N TYR A 76 -4.11 12.29 5.67
CA TYR A 76 -4.15 11.30 4.59
C TYR A 76 -3.98 9.85 5.07
N GLN A 77 -3.89 9.61 6.38
CA GLN A 77 -3.64 8.29 6.92
C GLN A 77 -4.69 7.27 6.46
N ALA A 78 -5.97 7.60 6.61
CA ALA A 78 -7.06 6.74 6.16
C ALA A 78 -7.00 6.45 4.64
N TRP A 79 -6.50 7.39 3.83
CA TRP A 79 -6.37 7.18 2.39
C TRP A 79 -5.21 6.24 2.04
N PHE A 80 -4.13 6.25 2.81
CA PHE A 80 -3.05 5.28 2.68
C PHE A 80 -3.54 3.88 3.04
N ASP A 81 -4.31 3.77 4.13
CA ASP A 81 -4.87 2.51 4.62
C ASP A 81 -5.88 1.93 3.60
N ASN A 82 -6.75 2.77 3.05
CA ASN A 82 -7.67 2.40 1.96
C ASN A 82 -6.91 1.91 0.72
N ALA A 83 -5.84 2.60 0.32
CA ALA A 83 -5.04 2.18 -0.83
C ALA A 83 -4.30 0.85 -0.59
N ARG A 84 -3.93 0.54 0.65
CA ARG A 84 -3.39 -0.77 1.00
C ARG A 84 -4.48 -1.84 0.92
N ARG A 85 -5.63 -1.59 1.55
CA ARG A 85 -6.76 -2.53 1.56
C ARG A 85 -7.23 -2.86 0.15
N LEU A 86 -7.34 -1.86 -0.73
CA LEU A 86 -7.74 -2.04 -2.11
C LEU A 86 -6.77 -2.97 -2.87
N ARG A 87 -5.46 -2.80 -2.69
CA ARG A 87 -4.47 -3.69 -3.31
C ARG A 87 -4.60 -5.12 -2.81
N GLU A 88 -4.76 -5.31 -1.50
CA GLU A 88 -4.96 -6.64 -0.91
C GLU A 88 -6.21 -7.33 -1.48
N LEU A 89 -7.32 -6.60 -1.62
CA LEU A 89 -8.55 -7.11 -2.22
C LEU A 89 -8.37 -7.49 -3.69
N ILE A 90 -7.71 -6.64 -4.49
CA ILE A 90 -7.43 -6.93 -5.90
C ILE A 90 -6.56 -8.19 -6.03
N THR A 91 -5.48 -8.28 -5.26
CA THR A 91 -4.58 -9.44 -5.28
C THR A 91 -5.30 -10.73 -4.89
N ASP A 92 -6.20 -10.68 -3.90
CA ASP A 92 -7.03 -11.83 -3.51
C ASP A 92 -7.99 -12.25 -4.64
N VAL A 93 -8.58 -11.30 -5.37
CA VAL A 93 -9.41 -11.59 -6.55
C VAL A 93 -8.61 -12.22 -7.67
N GLU A 94 -7.44 -11.68 -7.98
CA GLU A 94 -6.53 -12.20 -9.01
C GLU A 94 -6.13 -13.65 -8.67
N ALA A 95 -5.77 -13.92 -7.42
CA ALA A 95 -5.40 -15.26 -6.96
C ALA A 95 -6.54 -16.28 -7.10
N ARG A 96 -7.77 -15.90 -6.73
CA ARG A 96 -8.96 -16.75 -6.89
C ARG A 96 -9.28 -17.00 -8.35
N SER A 97 -9.18 -15.96 -9.18
CA SER A 97 -9.38 -16.05 -10.62
C SER A 97 -8.38 -17.00 -11.26
N LEU A 98 -7.10 -16.90 -10.88
CA LEU A 98 -6.05 -17.79 -11.37
C LEU A 98 -6.28 -19.25 -10.93
N THR A 99 -6.72 -19.46 -9.69
CA THR A 99 -7.07 -20.80 -9.19
C THR A 99 -8.22 -21.41 -9.99
N ALA A 100 -9.28 -20.64 -10.23
CA ALA A 100 -10.43 -21.10 -11.01
C ALA A 100 -10.06 -21.36 -12.48
N PHE A 101 -9.24 -20.50 -13.07
CA PHE A 101 -8.71 -20.67 -14.43
C PHE A 101 -7.90 -21.96 -14.55
N ASN A 102 -6.90 -22.17 -13.69
CA ASN A 102 -6.08 -23.38 -13.73
C ASN A 102 -6.93 -24.64 -13.53
N ALA A 103 -7.89 -24.64 -12.61
CA ALA A 103 -8.77 -25.79 -12.38
C ALA A 103 -9.67 -26.12 -13.59
N ALA A 104 -10.01 -25.13 -14.42
CA ALA A 104 -10.83 -25.32 -15.62
C ALA A 104 -9.99 -25.77 -16.84
N GLU A 105 -8.78 -25.26 -16.98
CA GLU A 105 -7.91 -25.50 -18.14
C GLU A 105 -6.91 -26.64 -17.94
N ASP A 106 -6.61 -27.04 -16.70
CA ASP A 106 -5.77 -28.21 -16.43
C ASP A 106 -6.55 -29.49 -16.74
N PRO A 107 -6.08 -30.33 -17.68
CA PRO A 107 -6.76 -31.58 -17.98
C PRO A 107 -6.68 -32.52 -16.78
N PRO A 108 -7.76 -33.28 -16.48
CA PRO A 108 -7.71 -34.28 -15.41
C PRO A 108 -6.63 -35.32 -15.73
N GLY A 109 -5.56 -35.34 -14.93
CA GLY A 109 -4.58 -36.43 -14.93
C GLY A 109 -3.09 -36.10 -15.13
N LYS A 110 -2.69 -34.83 -15.33
CA LYS A 110 -1.25 -34.50 -15.34
C LYS A 110 -0.74 -34.15 -13.93
N SER A 111 -0.50 -35.19 -13.12
CA SER A 111 0.41 -35.07 -11.98
C SER A 111 1.83 -34.80 -12.51
N SER A 112 2.37 -33.60 -12.24
CA SER A 112 3.80 -33.35 -12.48
C SER A 112 4.60 -34.07 -11.40
N ARG A 113 5.57 -34.86 -11.88
CA ARG A 113 6.61 -35.53 -11.10
C ARG A 113 7.60 -34.51 -10.52
#